data_AF-A0AAW5IID1-F1
#
_entry.id   AF-A0AAW5IID1-F1
#
_cell.length_a   1.000
_cell.length_b   1.000
_cell.length_c   1.000
_cell.angle_alpha   90.00
_cell.angle_beta   90.00
_cell.angle_gamma   90.00
#
_symmetry.space_group_name_H-M   'P 1'
#
loop_
_entity.id
_entity.type
_entity.pdbx_description
1 polymer ?
#
loop_
_entity_poly.entity_id
_entity_poly.type
_entity_poly.pdbx_seq_one_letter_code
_entity_poly.pdbx_strand_id
1 'polypeptide(L)'
;MDTIAINSNIYKGAESYAKMHNMSVTAAIEKAILLFLQKVQPKQKPMETAEFKDALSYVKTLKATGGRPIPADENSLQALVDTKYAL
;
A
#
# COMPACT_ATOMS: atom_id res chain seq x y z
N MET A 1 -21.71 8.22 -25.76
CA MET A 1 -20.69 8.51 -24.74
C MET A 1 -21.40 9.15 -23.59
N ASP A 2 -21.35 8.53 -22.41
CA ASP A 2 -21.92 9.12 -21.20
C ASP A 2 -20.92 10.16 -20.68
N THR A 3 -21.30 11.44 -20.77
CA THR A 3 -20.43 12.55 -20.38
C THR A 3 -20.88 13.10 -19.03
N ILE A 4 -19.97 13.10 -18.05
CA ILE A 4 -20.20 13.71 -16.75
C ILE A 4 -19.69 15.16 -16.81
N ALA A 5 -20.58 16.12 -16.54
CA ALA A 5 -20.19 17.51 -16.40
C ALA A 5 -19.55 17.74 -15.02
N ILE A 6 -18.36 18.33 -15.02
CA ILE A 6 -17.59 18.61 -13.80
C ILE A 6 -17.17 20.07 -13.76
N ASN A 7 -17.14 20.66 -12.57
CA ASN A 7 -16.67 22.02 -12.37
C ASN A 7 -15.21 22.18 -12.84
N SER A 8 -14.92 23.26 -13.57
CA SER A 8 -13.59 23.49 -14.17
C SER A 8 -12.46 23.61 -13.14
N ASN A 9 -12.75 24.13 -11.94
CA ASN A 9 -11.76 24.21 -10.86
C ASN A 9 -11.41 22.82 -10.31
N ILE A 10 -12.41 21.91 -10.23
CA ILE A 10 -12.19 20.52 -9.82
C ILE A 10 -11.35 19.80 -10.88
N TYR A 11 -11.66 20.02 -12.16
CA TYR A 11 -10.87 19.46 -13.26
C TYR A 11 -9.41 19.92 -13.23
N LYS A 12 -9.16 21.23 -13.03
CA LYS A 12 -7.79 21.77 -12.88
C LYS A 12 -7.04 21.15 -11.70
N GLY A 13 -7.74 20.92 -10.58
CA GLY A 13 -7.19 20.21 -9.43
C GLY A 13 -6.77 18.78 -9.77
N ALA A 14 -7.65 18.02 -10.44
CA ALA A 14 -7.37 16.66 -10.90
C ALA A 14 -6.21 16.62 -11.92
N GLU A 15 -6.14 17.59 -12.82
CA GLU A 15 -5.06 17.71 -13.79
C GLU A 15 -3.71 17.99 -13.12
N SER A 16 -3.69 18.87 -12.12
CA SER A 16 -2.48 19.19 -11.36
C SER A 16 -1.97 17.96 -10.61
N TYR A 17 -2.87 17.21 -9.98
CA TYR A 17 -2.54 15.95 -9.31
C TYR A 17 -2.01 14.90 -10.30
N ALA A 18 -2.67 14.75 -11.44
CA ALA A 18 -2.28 13.81 -12.49
C ALA A 18 -0.85 14.11 -13.00
N LYS A 19 -0.53 15.39 -13.23
CA LYS A 19 0.82 15.85 -13.63
C LYS A 19 1.87 15.54 -12.56
N MET A 20 1.60 15.83 -11.29
CA MET A 20 2.54 15.55 -10.20
C MET A 20 2.90 14.07 -10.06
N HIS A 21 1.95 13.18 -10.39
CA HIS A 21 2.12 11.73 -10.25
C HIS A 21 2.33 11.00 -11.59
N ASN A 22 2.62 11.73 -12.66
CA ASN A 22 2.85 11.20 -14.01
C ASN A 22 1.78 10.18 -14.45
N MET A 23 0.50 10.52 -14.24
CA MET A 23 -0.65 9.69 -14.59
C MET A 23 -1.68 10.47 -15.42
N SER A 24 -2.64 9.77 -16.01
CA SER A 24 -3.76 10.41 -16.72
C SER A 24 -4.78 10.99 -15.75
N VAL A 25 -5.54 12.00 -16.19
CA VAL A 25 -6.63 12.60 -15.40
C VAL A 25 -7.70 11.55 -15.05
N THR A 26 -8.01 10.65 -15.99
CA THR A 26 -8.93 9.52 -15.75
C THR A 26 -8.42 8.61 -14.63
N ALA A 27 -7.15 8.20 -14.67
CA ALA A 27 -6.56 7.35 -13.64
C ALA A 27 -6.53 8.03 -12.26
N ALA A 28 -6.32 9.35 -12.23
CA ALA A 28 -6.39 10.13 -10.99
C ALA A 28 -7.81 10.14 -10.40
N ILE A 29 -8.83 10.31 -11.25
CA ILE A 29 -10.24 10.29 -10.84
C ILE A 29 -10.64 8.90 -10.33
N GLU A 30 -10.30 7.83 -11.05
CA GLU A 30 -10.56 6.45 -10.64
C GLU A 30 -9.92 6.13 -9.29
N LYS A 31 -8.64 6.51 -9.10
CA LYS A 31 -7.95 6.33 -7.82
C LYS A 31 -8.61 7.10 -6.69
N ALA A 32 -9.06 8.33 -6.93
CA ALA A 32 -9.76 9.12 -5.91
C ALA A 32 -11.07 8.45 -5.49
N ILE A 33 -11.84 7.92 -6.46
CA ILE A 33 -13.07 7.17 -6.19
C ILE A 33 -12.77 5.90 -5.39
N LEU A 34 -11.75 5.13 -5.78
CA LEU A 34 -11.33 3.93 -5.05
C LEU A 34 -10.93 4.26 -3.60
N LEU A 35 -10.15 5.31 -3.37
CA LEU A 35 -9.76 5.75 -2.03
C LEU A 35 -10.96 6.20 -1.20
N PHE A 36 -11.89 6.92 -1.80
CA PHE A 36 -13.13 7.32 -1.13
C PHE A 36 -13.96 6.09 -0.75
N LEU A 37 -14.18 5.16 -1.69
CA LEU A 37 -14.90 3.93 -1.43
C LEU A 37 -14.22 3.07 -0.36
N GLN A 38 -12.89 2.99 -0.32
CA GLN A 38 -12.18 2.28 0.75
C GLN A 38 -12.36 2.93 2.14
N LYS A 39 -12.51 4.25 2.19
CA LYS A 39 -12.78 4.97 3.44
C LYS A 39 -14.24 4.84 3.89
N VAL A 40 -15.17 4.82 2.93
CA VAL A 40 -16.62 4.81 3.18
C VAL A 40 -17.16 3.40 3.36
N GLN A 41 -16.56 2.41 2.69
CA GLN A 41 -16.82 1.02 2.99
C GLN A 41 -16.41 0.77 4.44
N PRO A 42 -17.27 0.15 5.26
CA PRO A 42 -16.84 -0.34 6.55
C PRO A 42 -15.66 -1.27 6.25
N LYS A 43 -14.46 -0.91 6.73
CA LYS A 43 -13.33 -1.85 6.74
C LYS A 43 -13.91 -3.14 7.25
N GLN A 44 -13.98 -4.17 6.41
CA GLN A 44 -14.34 -5.49 6.87
C GLN A 44 -13.35 -5.76 7.99
N LYS A 45 -13.82 -5.73 9.25
CA LYS A 45 -13.00 -6.18 10.36
C LYS A 45 -12.58 -7.58 9.92
N PRO A 46 -11.27 -7.90 9.86
CA PRO A 46 -10.87 -9.26 9.56
C PRO A 46 -11.67 -10.13 10.51
N MET A 47 -12.55 -10.94 9.94
CA MET A 47 -13.38 -11.83 10.72
C MET A 47 -12.38 -12.71 11.44
N GLU A 48 -12.30 -12.59 12.76
CA GLU A 48 -11.36 -13.35 13.59
C GLU A 48 -11.82 -14.82 13.62
N THR A 49 -11.77 -15.48 12.46
CA THR A 49 -12.06 -16.90 12.33
C THR A 49 -10.97 -17.68 13.05
N ALA A 50 -11.30 -18.89 13.49
CA ALA A 50 -10.34 -19.78 14.11
C ALA A 50 -9.13 -20.03 13.18
N GLU A 51 -9.38 -20.14 11.87
CA GLU A 51 -8.37 -20.30 10.81
C GLU A 51 -7.43 -19.08 10.72
N PHE A 52 -7.96 -17.85 10.85
CA PHE A 52 -7.13 -16.65 10.86
C PHE A 52 -6.21 -16.63 12.08
N LYS A 53 -6.73 -16.98 13.27
CA LYS A 53 -5.91 -17.05 14.50
C LYS A 53 -4.86 -18.15 14.42
N ASP A 54 -5.19 -19.29 13.85
CA ASP A 54 -4.28 -20.41 13.69
C ASP A 54 -3.17 -20.08 12.68
N ALA A 55 -3.52 -19.48 11.54
CA ALA A 55 -2.53 -18.99 10.58
C ALA A 55 -1.61 -17.92 11.18
N LEU A 56 -2.15 -17.02 12.01
CA LEU A 56 -1.37 -15.98 12.68
C LEU A 56 -0.45 -16.55 13.77
N SER A 57 -0.91 -17.59 14.48
CA SER A 57 -0.09 -18.41 15.38
C SER A 57 1.06 -19.06 14.63
N TYR A 58 0.77 -19.73 13.51
CA TYR A 58 1.77 -20.37 12.67
C TYR A 58 2.83 -19.38 12.18
N VAL A 59 2.43 -18.23 11.63
CA VAL A 59 3.37 -17.18 11.18
C VAL A 59 4.24 -16.65 12.33
N LYS A 60 3.69 -16.50 13.54
CA LYS A 60 4.48 -16.12 14.73
C LYS A 60 5.54 -17.17 15.10
N THR A 61 5.30 -18.45 14.80
CA THR A 61 6.29 -19.51 15.02
C THR A 61 7.36 -19.58 13.94
N LEU A 62 7.14 -18.96 12.77
CA LEU A 62 8.15 -18.84 11.73
C LEU A 62 9.26 -17.89 12.20
N LYS A 63 10.28 -18.46 12.83
CA LYS A 63 11.59 -17.81 12.92
C LYS A 63 12.27 -17.95 11.57
N ALA A 64 12.82 -16.86 11.05
CA ALA A 64 13.71 -16.93 9.89
C ALA A 64 14.91 -17.83 10.24
N THR A 65 14.86 -19.09 9.83
CA THR A 65 15.98 -20.03 10.00
C THR A 65 17.05 -19.68 8.99
N GLY A 66 18.21 -19.21 9.48
CA GLY A 66 19.39 -18.93 8.65
C GLY A 66 19.68 -17.45 8.38
N GLY A 67 18.86 -16.52 8.87
CA GLY A 67 19.17 -15.09 8.83
C GLY A 67 20.01 -14.67 10.04
N ARG A 68 21.07 -13.87 9.83
CA ARG A 68 21.72 -13.17 10.95
C ARG A 68 20.70 -12.21 11.56
N PRO A 69 20.51 -12.17 12.90
CA PRO A 69 19.65 -11.18 13.52
C PRO A 69 20.15 -9.79 13.14
N ILE A 70 19.30 -8.98 12.51
CA ILE A 70 19.57 -7.56 12.31
C ILE A 70 19.17 -6.87 13.62
N PRO A 71 20.09 -6.18 14.32
CA PRO A 71 19.77 -5.39 15.50
C PRO A 71 18.60 -4.44 15.22
N ALA A 72 17.72 -4.23 16.21
CA ALA A 72 16.50 -3.44 16.03
C ALA A 72 16.76 -1.95 15.69
N ASP A 73 17.99 -1.50 15.95
CA ASP A 73 18.54 -0.17 15.66
C ASP A 73 19.14 -0.06 14.25
N GLU A 74 19.33 -1.17 13.52
CA GLU A 74 19.85 -1.15 12.16
C GLU A 74 18.76 -1.16 11.09
N ASN A 75 18.96 -0.35 10.05
CA ASN A 75 18.09 -0.34 8.89
C ASN A 75 18.26 -1.65 8.09
N SER A 76 17.25 -2.52 8.17
CA SER A 76 17.22 -3.81 7.48
C SER A 76 17.56 -3.78 6.00
N LEU A 77 17.23 -2.70 5.29
CA LEU A 77 17.56 -2.55 3.86
C LEU A 77 19.07 -2.36 3.66
N GLN A 78 19.70 -1.55 4.52
CA GLN A 78 21.13 -1.25 4.43
C GLN A 78 21.96 -2.48 4.79
N ALA A 79 21.59 -3.19 5.86
CA ALA A 79 22.26 -4.43 6.27
C ALA A 79 22.22 -5.51 5.17
N LEU A 80 21.11 -5.61 4.42
CA LEU A 80 21.01 -6.53 3.27
C LEU A 80 21.91 -6.13 2.10
N VAL A 81 22.03 -4.83 1.82
CA VAL A 81 22.93 -4.30 0.78
C VAL A 81 24.39 -4.59 1.17
N ASP A 82 24.78 -4.28 2.40
CA ASP A 82 26.14 -4.48 2.89
C ASP A 82 26.52 -5.97 2.87
N THR A 83 25.60 -6.86 3.25
CA THR A 83 25.83 -8.32 3.18
C THR A 83 25.98 -8.82 1.74
N LYS A 84 25.29 -8.21 0.78
CA LYS A 84 25.30 -8.62 -0.63
C LYS A 84 26.55 -8.12 -1.37
N TYR A 85 27.12 -7.00 -0.95
CA TYR A 85 28.25 -6.34 -1.60
C TYR A 85 29.55 -6.34 -0.77
N ALA A 86 29.57 -6.99 0.38
CA ALA A 86 30.82 -7.32 1.09
C ALA A 86 31.63 -8.32 0.25
N LEU A 87 32.58 -7.79 -0.53
CA LEU A 87 33.65 -8.53 -1.21
C LEU A 87 34.74 -8.94 -0.22
#